data_AF-A0A2D6XIS4-F1
#
_entry.id   AF-A0A2D6XIS4-F1
#
_cell.length_a   1.000
_cell.length_b   1.000
_cell.length_c   1.000
_cell.angle_alpha   90.00
_cell.angle_beta   90.00
_cell.angle_gamma   90.00
#
_symmetry.space_group_name_H-M   'P 1'
#
loop_
_entity.id
_entity.type
_entity.pdbx_description
1 polymer ?
#
loop_
_entity_poly.entity_id
_entity_poly.type
_entity_poly.pdbx_seq_one_letter_code
_entity_poly.pdbx_strand_id
1 'polypeptide(L)' 'MIIQKKNAKPGRPPVHLEWPEGEFTAKEVTDSLMGALSRVSVHSKIKKGLEGETPQLKVVRKVKPKVGRPETVYSTVD' A
#
# COMPACT_ATOMS: atom_id res chain seq x y z
N MET A 1 -19.60 17.52 26.95
CA MET A 1 -19.21 16.52 25.94
C MET A 1 -17.97 17.04 25.21
N ILE A 2 -16.83 16.37 25.33
CA ILE A 2 -15.59 16.79 24.68
C ILE A 2 -15.62 16.28 23.24
N ILE A 3 -15.93 17.17 22.29
CA ILE A 3 -15.83 16.86 20.87
C ILE A 3 -14.34 16.84 20.54
N GLN A 4 -13.76 15.65 20.42
CA GLN A 4 -12.40 15.48 19.94
C GLN A 4 -12.32 15.94 18.48
N LYS A 5 -11.80 17.16 18.29
CA LYS A 5 -11.57 17.78 17.00
C LYS A 5 -10.44 17.02 16.29
N LYS A 6 -10.77 15.99 15.49
CA LYS A 6 -9.79 15.39 14.56
C LYS A 6 -9.32 16.49 13.62
N ASN A 7 -8.05 16.83 13.75
CA ASN A 7 -7.35 17.88 13.03
C ASN A 7 -7.35 17.60 11.52
N ALA A 8 -8.46 17.90 10.82
CA ALA A 8 -8.53 17.83 9.38
C ALA A 8 -7.79 19.05 8.81
N LYS A 9 -6.47 18.92 8.67
CA LYS A 9 -5.69 19.87 7.85
C LYS A 9 -6.34 19.92 6.46
N PRO A 10 -6.48 21.11 5.83
CA PRO A 10 -6.89 21.17 4.43
C PRO A 10 -5.91 20.35 3.59
N GLY A 11 -6.40 19.27 3.00
CA GLY A 11 -5.60 18.29 2.30
C GLY A 11 -6.49 17.17 1.74
N ARG A 12 -6.00 16.49 0.70
CA ARG A 12 -6.72 15.40 0.03
C ARG A 12 -7.19 14.37 1.08
N PRO A 13 -8.47 13.95 1.06
CA PRO A 13 -8.97 12.97 2.03
C PRO A 13 -8.08 11.72 2.02
N PRO A 14 -7.82 11.12 3.20
CA PRO A 14 -7.04 9.91 3.30
C PRO A 14 -7.77 8.79 2.56
N VAL A 15 -7.25 8.41 1.39
CA VAL A 15 -7.78 7.29 0.61
C VAL A 15 -7.47 6.01 1.39
N HIS A 16 -8.49 5.22 1.73
CA HIS A 16 -8.29 3.88 2.27
C HIS A 16 -7.90 2.95 1.11
N LEU A 17 -6.91 2.09 1.35
CA LEU A 17 -6.45 1.10 0.37
C LEU A 17 -6.68 -0.26 0.99
N GLU A 18 -7.51 -1.07 0.36
CA GLU A 18 -7.66 -2.48 0.70
C GLU A 18 -6.57 -3.27 -0.01
N TRP A 19 -5.93 -4.18 0.72
CA TRP A 19 -4.88 -5.02 0.18
C TRP A 19 -5.51 -6.22 -0.53
N PRO A 20 -5.01 -6.60 -1.72
CA PRO A 20 -5.43 -7.84 -2.36
C PRO A 20 -5.17 -9.04 -1.44
N GLU A 21 -6.07 -10.03 -1.48
CA GLU A 21 -5.82 -11.31 -0.85
C GLU A 21 -4.73 -12.07 -1.61
N GLY A 22 -3.77 -12.65 -0.89
CA GLY A 22 -2.69 -13.45 -1.45
C GLY A 22 -1.44 -12.64 -1.85
N GLU A 23 -0.69 -13.15 -2.83
CA GLU A 23 0.56 -12.55 -3.31
C GLU A 23 0.27 -11.47 -4.37
N PHE A 24 0.81 -10.27 -4.18
CA PHE A 24 0.66 -9.17 -5.12
C PHE A 24 1.90 -8.29 -5.20
N THR A 25 2.09 -7.61 -6.33
CA THR A 25 3.13 -6.60 -6.53
C THR A 25 2.59 -5.19 -6.35
N ALA A 26 3.48 -4.24 -6.07
CA ALA A 26 3.11 -2.81 -6.02
C ALA A 26 2.52 -2.31 -7.36
N LYS A 27 2.92 -2.94 -8.47
CA LYS A 27 2.41 -2.63 -9.80
C LYS A 27 0.96 -3.07 -9.94
N GLU A 28 0.64 -4.32 -9.61
CA GLU A 28 -0.73 -4.85 -9.66
C GLU A 28 -1.69 -4.04 -8.80
N VAL A 29 -1.27 -3.62 -7.60
CA VAL A 29 -2.08 -2.73 -6.74
C VAL A 29 -2.33 -1.39 -7.41
N THR A 30 -1.30 -0.79 -8.02
CA THR A 30 -1.46 0.50 -8.71
C THR A 30 -2.41 0.36 -9.91
N ASP A 31 -2.23 -0.69 -10.72
CA ASP A 31 -3.03 -0.93 -11.91
C ASP A 31 -4.49 -1.22 -11.55
N SER A 32 -4.73 -1.96 -10.47
CA SER A 32 -6.08 -2.27 -9.94
C SER A 32 -6.84 -1.03 -9.44
N LEU A 33 -6.13 0.01 -9.02
CA LEU A 33 -6.74 1.24 -8.50
C LEU A 33 -7.17 2.22 -9.59
N MET A 34 -6.97 1.88 -10.88
CA MET A 34 -7.40 2.68 -12.04
C MET A 34 -7.08 4.19 -11.94
N GLY A 35 -5.94 4.54 -11.33
CA GLY A 35 -5.51 5.94 -11.16
C GLY A 35 -6.07 6.68 -9.93
N ALA A 36 -6.84 6.01 -9.05
CA ALA A 36 -7.29 6.60 -7.78
C ALA A 36 -6.12 7.01 -6.87
N LEU A 37 -5.03 6.24 -6.93
CA LEU A 37 -3.77 6.52 -6.23
C LEU A 37 -2.59 6.57 -7.19
N SER A 38 -1.69 7.52 -6.93
CA SER A 38 -0.39 7.55 -7.60
C SER A 38 0.48 6.38 -7.15
N ARG A 39 1.42 5.96 -8.00
CA ARG A 39 2.45 4.95 -7.67
C ARG A 39 3.17 5.28 -6.37
N VAL A 40 3.55 6.54 -6.18
CA VAL A 40 4.26 7.01 -4.98
C VAL A 40 3.39 6.83 -3.73
N SER A 41 2.09 7.12 -3.83
CA SER A 41 1.13 6.92 -2.74
C SER A 41 0.97 5.44 -2.40
N VAL A 42 0.92 4.55 -3.40
CA VAL A 42 0.86 3.09 -3.18
C VAL A 42 2.13 2.61 -2.46
N HIS A 43 3.32 3.00 -2.93
CA HIS A 43 4.58 2.65 -2.24
C HIS A 43 4.65 3.18 -0.81
N SER A 44 4.17 4.41 -0.58
CA SER A 44 4.12 4.99 0.77
C SER A 44 3.19 4.19 1.70
N LYS A 45 2.07 3.69 1.15
CA LYS A 45 1.12 2.85 1.89
C LYS A 45 1.68 1.47 2.16
N ILE A 46 2.33 0.85 1.18
CA ILE A 46 2.99 -0.46 1.35
C ILE A 46 4.05 -0.36 2.44
N LYS A 47 4.90 0.68 2.40
CA LYS A 47 5.90 0.92 3.43
C LYS A 47 5.27 1.03 4.82
N LYS A 48 4.18 1.78 4.97
CA LYS A 48 3.43 1.86 6.24
C LYS A 48 2.82 0.52 6.66
N GLY A 49 2.34 -0.29 5.71
CA GLY A 49 1.82 -1.63 5.99
C GLY A 49 2.89 -2.65 6.41
N LEU A 50 4.16 -2.42 6.02
CA LEU A 50 5.30 -3.26 6.39
C LEU A 50 5.96 -2.81 7.71
N GLU A 51 6.14 -1.51 7.89
CA GLU A 51 6.92 -0.90 9.00
C GLU A 51 6.03 -0.38 10.13
N GLY A 52 4.70 -0.48 10.00
CA GLY A 52 3.77 -0.07 11.05
C GLY A 52 3.92 -0.93 12.30
N GLU A 53 3.48 -0.40 13.45
CA GLU A 53 3.46 -1.15 14.73
C GLU A 53 2.65 -2.45 14.64
N THR A 54 1.63 -2.45 13.78
CA THR A 54 0.86 -3.64 13.37
C THR A 54 1.10 -3.88 11.88
N PRO A 55 2.11 -4.69 11.50
CA PRO A 55 2.41 -4.96 10.10
C PRO A 55 1.26 -5.75 9.47
N GLN A 56 0.58 -5.14 8.51
CA GLN A 56 -0.51 -5.73 7.74
C GLN A 56 0.01 -6.51 6.53
N LEU A 57 1.26 -6.24 6.13
CA LEU A 57 1.90 -6.82 4.97
C LEU A 57 3.22 -7.48 5.35
N LYS A 58 3.60 -8.49 4.57
CA LYS A 58 4.92 -9.11 4.59
C LYS A 58 5.52 -9.11 3.19
N VAL A 59 6.85 -9.02 3.13
CA VAL A 59 7.59 -9.27 1.89
C VAL A 59 7.73 -10.78 1.74
N VAL A 60 7.22 -11.32 0.64
CA VAL A 60 7.31 -12.77 0.36
C VAL A 60 8.59 -13.07 -0.39
N ARG A 61 8.80 -12.39 -1.52
CA ARG A 61 9.93 -12.64 -2.42
C ARG A 61 10.20 -11.45 -3.33
N LYS A 62 11.35 -11.49 -4.00
CA LYS A 62 11.65 -10.60 -5.12
C LYS A 62 11.67 -11.41 -6.41
N VAL A 63 10.93 -10.96 -7.40
CA VAL A 63 10.84 -11.58 -8.72
C VAL A 63 11.67 -10.74 -9.69
N LYS A 64 12.63 -11.36 -10.38
CA LYS A 64 13.39 -10.70 -11.45
C LYS A 64 12.70 -11.01 -12.78
N PRO A 65 12.02 -10.03 -13.43
CA PRO A 65 11.41 -10.27 -14.72
C PRO A 65 12.48 -10.49 -15.80
N LYS A 66 12.08 -11.11 -16.92
CA LYS A 66 12.94 -11.35 -18.09
C LYS A 66 13.54 -10.05 -18.66
N VAL A 67 12.80 -8.94 -18.52
CA VAL A 67 13.23 -7.59 -18.90
C VAL A 67 12.77 -6.59 -17.83
N GLY A 68 13.63 -5.65 -17.44
CA GLY A 68 13.28 -4.57 -16.50
C GLY A 68 13.88 -4.73 -15.10
N ARG A 69 13.31 -3.98 -14.13
CA ARG A 69 13.77 -3.98 -12.73
C ARG A 69 13.10 -5.12 -11.95
N PRO A 70 13.76 -5.70 -10.95
CA PRO A 70 13.13 -6.64 -10.02
C PRO A 70 11.90 -6.03 -9.34
N GLU A 71 10.88 -6.86 -9.16
CA GLU A 71 9.64 -6.51 -8.48
C GLU A 71 9.58 -7.22 -7.13
N THR A 72 9.05 -6.53 -6.13
CA THR A 72 8.84 -7.11 -4.80
C THR A 72 7.41 -7.60 -4.72
N VAL A 73 7.26 -8.86 -4.29
CA VAL A 73 5.97 -9.49 -4.01
C VAL A 73 5.68 -9.36 -2.53
N TYR A 74 4.49 -8.85 -2.25
CA TYR A 74 3.93 -8.64 -0.92
C TYR A 74 2.77 -9.60 -0.71
N SER A 75 2.44 -9.88 0.54
CA SER A 75 1.25 -10.63 0.94
C SER A 75 0.66 -9.98 2.17
N THR A 76 -0.66 -10.08 2.33
CA THR A 76 -1.32 -9.79 3.60
C THR A 76 -0.82 -10.74 4.68
N VAL A 77 -0.70 -10.21 5.90
CA VAL A 77 -0.44 -10.99 7.12
C VAL A 77 -1.81 -11.36 7.68
N ASP A 78 -2.06 -12.66 7.82
CA ASP A 78 -3.23 -13.22 8.49
C ASP A 78 -3.09 -13.04 10.01
#